data_AF-T1DPD8-F1
#
_entry.id   AF-T1DPD8-F1
#
_cell.length_a   1.000
_cell.length_b   1.000
_cell.length_c   1.000
_cell.angle_alpha   90.00
_cell.angle_beta   90.00
_cell.angle_gamma   90.00
#
_symmetry.space_group_name_H-M   'P 1'
#
loop_
_entity.id
_entity.type
_entity.pdbx_description
1 polymer ?
#
loop_
_entity_poly.entity_id
_entity_poly.type
_entity_poly.pdbx_seq_one_letter_code
_entity_poly.pdbx_strand_id
1 'polypeptide(L)'
;HSAVAKANKAFGEEISRLQKAVELFKTAQSRASKPTLFQEYASRAQKALADAKKDNDFIYNEIIPDVGTLSGPGKAPLAKVIPMPANLSEGFTDIFSQLVPVAVNQAQAACEGRKTEIVNGEIVRLREATTAMNGLLSSLNLPAIIEVTASGASLPPSLQEKASAVREKGGIEHLKGFIERLPELFTRNKEILDEAFRMMDEERDSDNQLRAQFKDRWTRTPSDKLAATFRANGEKYRIIIDNATAADKQIREKFAAHRRGIELLSMAADQLAKEIPSAGSNANQASNSSYAQKLRELLEAVETMKVERECIESELKTLTIDLKERFQTALAKEGVINEAAISLSEIGKVIGPLQEQVGESLARQETLVRDIRSAHEAFTAESGVSTDQRDRT
;
A
#
# COMPACT_ATOMS: atom_id res chain seq x y z
N HIS A 1 -58.07 39.44 -16.21
CA HIS A 1 -58.07 39.87 -17.62
C HIS A 1 -59.41 40.44 -18.07
N SER A 2 -60.57 39.78 -17.89
CA SER A 2 -61.88 40.41 -18.22
C SER A 2 -62.12 41.73 -17.47
N ALA A 3 -61.84 41.78 -16.17
CA ALA A 3 -61.90 43.02 -15.39
C ALA A 3 -60.90 44.09 -15.85
N VAL A 4 -59.75 43.68 -16.42
CA VAL A 4 -58.76 44.61 -17.00
C VAL A 4 -59.25 45.15 -18.34
N ALA A 5 -59.87 44.30 -19.17
CA ALA A 5 -60.50 44.70 -20.42
C ALA A 5 -61.66 45.68 -20.17
N LYS A 6 -62.50 45.42 -19.15
CA LYS A 6 -63.53 46.35 -18.68
C LYS A 6 -62.96 47.70 -18.27
N ALA A 7 -61.88 47.70 -17.46
CA ALA A 7 -61.21 48.92 -17.03
C ALA A 7 -60.62 49.73 -18.21
N ASN A 8 -60.17 49.02 -19.25
CA ASN A 8 -59.67 49.61 -20.49
C ASN A 8 -60.77 49.93 -21.51
N LYS A 9 -62.05 49.79 -21.15
CA LYS A 9 -63.23 50.01 -22.00
C LYS A 9 -63.30 49.11 -23.25
N ALA A 10 -62.65 47.95 -23.23
CA ALA A 10 -62.75 46.92 -24.26
C ALA A 10 -63.79 45.86 -23.82
N PHE A 11 -65.07 46.17 -24.05
CA PHE A 11 -66.22 45.38 -23.60
C PHE A 11 -66.42 44.11 -24.42
N GLY A 12 -66.12 44.13 -25.73
CA GLY A 12 -66.10 42.94 -26.58
C GLY A 12 -65.07 41.91 -26.08
N GLU A 13 -63.87 42.36 -25.72
CA GLU A 13 -62.85 41.51 -25.12
C GLU A 13 -63.25 40.98 -23.74
N GLU A 14 -63.91 41.80 -22.91
CA GLU A 14 -64.44 41.37 -21.61
C GLU A 14 -65.39 40.18 -21.78
N ILE A 15 -66.34 40.28 -22.70
CA ILE A 15 -67.34 39.23 -22.98
C ILE A 15 -66.67 37.97 -23.50
N SER A 16 -65.79 38.09 -24.50
CA SER A 16 -65.07 36.95 -25.08
C SER A 16 -64.27 36.17 -24.02
N ARG A 17 -63.57 36.88 -23.13
CA ARG A 17 -62.80 36.26 -22.02
C ARG A 17 -63.71 35.63 -20.96
N LEU A 18 -64.87 36.23 -20.65
CA LEU A 18 -65.84 35.67 -19.70
C LEU A 18 -66.55 34.44 -20.27
N GLN A 19 -66.89 34.43 -21.56
CA GLN A 19 -67.42 33.25 -22.25
C GLN A 19 -66.45 32.09 -22.15
N LYS A 20 -65.16 32.33 -22.41
CA LYS A 20 -64.15 31.28 -22.28
C LYS A 20 -64.01 30.78 -20.84
N ALA A 21 -64.06 31.67 -19.85
CA ALA A 21 -63.99 31.28 -18.45
C ALA A 21 -65.15 30.36 -18.03
N VAL A 22 -66.38 30.68 -18.42
CA VAL A 22 -67.58 29.87 -18.16
C VAL A 22 -67.48 28.49 -18.83
N GLU A 23 -67.04 28.44 -20.09
CA GLU A 23 -66.80 27.20 -20.83
C GLU A 23 -65.76 26.31 -20.12
N LEU A 24 -64.65 26.89 -19.65
CA LEU A 24 -63.61 26.18 -18.92
C LEU A 24 -64.13 25.64 -17.57
N PHE A 25 -64.92 26.40 -16.83
CA PHE A 25 -65.54 25.92 -15.59
C PHE A 25 -66.49 24.74 -15.85
N LYS A 26 -67.37 24.83 -16.87
CA LYS A 26 -68.29 23.75 -17.24
C LYS A 26 -67.54 22.49 -17.71
N THR A 27 -66.46 22.68 -18.46
CA THR A 27 -65.59 21.59 -18.91
C THR A 27 -64.86 20.93 -17.74
N ALA A 28 -64.36 21.72 -16.78
CA ALA A 28 -63.73 21.19 -15.57
C ALA A 28 -64.71 20.40 -14.70
N GLN A 29 -65.93 20.92 -14.49
CA GLN A 29 -66.98 20.25 -13.71
C GLN A 29 -67.42 18.92 -14.33
N SER A 30 -67.62 18.88 -15.65
CA SER A 30 -68.00 17.67 -16.38
C SER A 30 -66.88 16.63 -16.42
N ARG A 31 -65.64 17.03 -16.72
CA ARG A 31 -64.49 16.10 -16.77
C ARG A 31 -64.10 15.56 -15.40
N ALA A 32 -64.26 16.35 -14.34
CA ALA A 32 -63.98 15.91 -12.97
C ALA A 32 -65.14 15.13 -12.33
N SER A 33 -66.28 14.98 -13.02
CA SER A 33 -67.51 14.38 -12.49
C SER A 33 -67.95 14.97 -11.13
N LYS A 34 -67.63 16.25 -10.91
CA LYS A 34 -67.91 16.99 -9.66
C LYS A 34 -68.63 18.29 -10.01
N PRO A 35 -69.98 18.29 -9.99
CA PRO A 35 -70.79 19.45 -10.37
C PRO A 35 -70.53 20.68 -9.50
N THR A 36 -70.08 20.49 -8.26
CA THR A 36 -69.81 21.56 -7.29
C THR A 36 -68.39 22.13 -7.40
N LEU A 37 -67.53 21.56 -8.26
CA LEU A 37 -66.14 22.02 -8.41
C LEU A 37 -66.12 23.46 -8.95
N PHE A 38 -65.49 24.38 -8.22
CA PHE A 38 -65.42 25.81 -8.54
C PHE A 38 -66.79 26.51 -8.67
N GLN A 39 -67.86 26.00 -8.05
CA GLN A 39 -69.23 26.50 -8.24
C GLN A 39 -69.40 27.99 -7.95
N GLU A 40 -68.74 28.51 -6.92
CA GLU A 40 -68.76 29.94 -6.59
C GLU A 40 -68.11 30.79 -7.68
N TYR A 41 -66.98 30.35 -8.22
CA TYR A 41 -66.30 31.04 -9.32
C TYR A 41 -67.09 30.96 -10.63
N ALA A 42 -67.72 29.82 -10.90
CA ALA A 42 -68.56 29.59 -12.06
C ALA A 42 -69.82 30.48 -12.02
N SER A 43 -70.52 30.55 -10.88
CA SER A 43 -71.70 31.40 -10.71
C SER A 43 -71.36 32.89 -10.82
N ARG A 44 -70.21 33.30 -10.25
CA ARG A 44 -69.69 34.67 -10.37
C ARG A 44 -69.34 35.03 -11.82
N ALA A 45 -68.68 34.12 -12.54
CA ALA A 45 -68.35 34.33 -13.96
C ALA A 45 -69.60 34.38 -14.83
N GLN A 46 -70.60 33.54 -14.56
CA GLN A 46 -71.89 33.53 -15.26
C GLN A 46 -72.66 34.83 -15.06
N LYS A 47 -72.71 35.34 -13.81
CA LYS A 47 -73.34 36.62 -13.49
C LYS A 47 -72.62 37.79 -14.19
N ALA A 48 -71.29 37.85 -14.08
CA ALA A 48 -70.50 38.88 -14.75
C ALA A 48 -70.67 38.84 -16.28
N LEU A 49 -70.78 37.65 -16.88
CA LEU A 49 -71.05 37.50 -18.31
C LEU A 49 -72.43 38.01 -18.70
N ALA A 50 -73.46 37.72 -17.90
CA ALA A 50 -74.82 38.19 -18.15
C ALA A 50 -74.90 39.72 -18.08
N ASP A 51 -74.26 40.33 -17.07
CA ASP A 51 -74.20 41.78 -16.90
C ASP A 51 -73.44 42.44 -18.06
N ALA A 52 -72.25 41.92 -18.42
CA ALA A 52 -71.45 42.47 -19.53
C ALA A 52 -72.15 42.36 -20.89
N LYS A 53 -72.83 41.23 -21.17
CA LYS A 53 -73.63 41.06 -22.39
C LYS A 53 -74.80 42.04 -22.45
N LYS A 54 -75.52 42.21 -21.34
CA LYS A 54 -76.61 43.19 -21.25
C LYS A 54 -76.11 44.59 -21.56
N ASP A 55 -75.03 45.04 -20.91
CA ASP A 55 -74.49 46.38 -21.15
C ASP A 55 -74.01 46.55 -22.60
N ASN A 56 -73.41 45.52 -23.20
CA ASN A 56 -72.97 45.58 -24.60
C ASN A 56 -74.14 45.59 -25.59
N ASP A 57 -75.20 44.82 -25.36
CA ASP A 57 -76.37 44.75 -26.24
C ASP A 57 -77.25 46.02 -26.19
N PHE A 58 -77.21 46.76 -25.08
CA PHE A 58 -78.03 47.97 -24.89
C PHE A 58 -77.27 49.29 -25.04
N ILE A 59 -75.95 49.32 -24.78
CA ILE A 59 -75.18 50.58 -24.66
C ILE A 59 -74.02 50.64 -25.66
N TYR A 60 -73.13 49.63 -25.65
CA TYR A 60 -71.82 49.76 -26.32
C TYR A 60 -71.79 49.21 -27.75
N ASN A 61 -72.54 48.14 -28.04
CA ASN A 61 -72.61 47.44 -29.32
C ASN A 61 -71.22 47.09 -29.90
N GLU A 62 -70.24 46.74 -29.06
CA GLU A 62 -68.93 46.30 -29.52
C GLU A 62 -68.99 44.90 -30.13
N ILE A 63 -68.19 44.69 -31.18
CA ILE A 63 -67.99 43.39 -31.79
C ILE A 63 -67.22 42.49 -30.82
N ILE A 64 -67.74 41.30 -30.55
CA ILE A 64 -67.09 40.31 -29.69
C ILE A 64 -65.99 39.61 -30.51
N PRO A 65 -64.70 39.82 -30.20
CA PRO A 65 -63.60 39.17 -30.91
C PRO A 65 -63.50 37.68 -30.54
N ASP A 66 -62.94 36.88 -31.45
CA ASP A 66 -62.68 35.48 -31.17
C ASP A 66 -61.58 35.31 -30.11
N VAL A 67 -61.76 34.36 -29.20
CA VAL A 67 -60.86 34.11 -28.07
C VAL A 67 -59.44 33.77 -28.54
N GLY A 68 -59.30 33.11 -29.70
CA GLY A 68 -58.00 32.78 -30.29
C GLY A 68 -57.19 33.98 -30.77
N THR A 69 -57.85 35.11 -31.02
CA THR A 69 -57.20 36.37 -31.45
C THR A 69 -56.71 37.22 -30.29
N LEU A 70 -57.07 36.87 -29.05
CA LEU A 70 -56.73 37.62 -27.85
C LEU A 70 -55.37 37.19 -27.28
N SER A 71 -54.59 38.17 -26.80
CA SER A 71 -53.37 37.88 -26.06
C SER A 71 -53.67 37.10 -24.77
N GLY A 72 -52.87 36.05 -24.54
CA GLY A 72 -52.95 35.21 -23.34
C GLY A 72 -52.45 35.93 -22.09
N PRO A 73 -52.72 35.37 -20.89
CA PRO A 73 -52.22 35.94 -19.64
C PRO A 73 -50.70 35.83 -19.54
N GLY A 74 -50.05 36.88 -19.05
CA GLY A 74 -48.64 36.83 -18.65
C GLY A 74 -48.44 35.84 -17.49
N LYS A 75 -47.25 35.22 -17.40
CA LYS A 75 -46.89 34.29 -16.31
C LYS A 75 -45.86 34.96 -15.40
N ALA A 76 -46.11 34.94 -14.10
CA ALA A 76 -45.16 35.41 -13.09
C ALA A 76 -44.76 34.23 -12.18
N PRO A 77 -43.49 33.79 -12.17
CA PRO A 77 -43.06 32.70 -11.30
C PRO A 77 -42.98 33.20 -9.84
N LEU A 78 -43.84 32.66 -8.98
CA LEU A 78 -43.89 32.98 -7.55
C LEU A 78 -43.03 32.06 -6.67
N ALA A 79 -42.54 30.95 -7.24
CA ALA A 79 -41.76 29.96 -6.52
C ALA A 79 -40.49 29.62 -7.28
N LYS A 80 -39.44 29.28 -6.53
CA LYS A 80 -38.17 28.74 -7.04
C LYS A 80 -37.97 27.35 -6.45
N VAL A 81 -37.37 26.47 -7.24
CA VAL A 81 -36.92 25.17 -6.75
C VAL A 81 -35.75 25.41 -5.78
N ILE A 82 -35.87 24.90 -4.56
CA ILE A 82 -34.81 24.99 -3.55
C ILE A 82 -33.91 23.76 -3.72
N PRO A 83 -32.58 23.92 -3.84
CA PRO A 83 -31.65 22.79 -3.85
C PRO A 83 -31.78 21.98 -2.56
N MET A 84 -31.75 20.65 -2.67
CA MET A 84 -31.76 19.79 -1.49
C MET A 84 -30.52 20.07 -0.63
N PRO A 85 -30.66 20.46 0.64
CA PRO A 85 -29.52 20.62 1.53
C PRO A 85 -28.88 19.26 1.81
N ALA A 86 -27.56 19.25 2.04
CA ALA A 86 -26.82 18.03 2.39
C ALA A 86 -27.32 17.40 3.70
N ASN A 87 -27.77 18.23 4.64
CA ASN A 87 -28.32 17.81 5.93
C ASN A 87 -29.77 18.29 6.04
N LEU A 88 -30.66 17.38 6.40
CA LEU A 88 -32.10 17.63 6.49
C LEU A 88 -32.56 18.10 7.88
N SER A 89 -31.75 17.88 8.91
CA SER A 89 -32.06 18.22 10.31
C SER A 89 -31.33 19.47 10.77
N GLU A 90 -32.02 20.33 11.52
CA GLU A 90 -31.38 21.40 12.28
C GLU A 90 -30.48 20.80 13.39
N GLY A 91 -29.24 21.29 13.50
CA GLY A 91 -28.28 20.79 14.50
C GLY A 91 -27.66 19.43 14.17
N PHE A 92 -27.61 19.03 12.89
CA PHE A 92 -27.00 17.78 12.48
C PHE A 92 -25.56 17.63 13.03
N THR A 93 -25.32 16.53 13.74
CA THR A 93 -24.00 16.14 14.24
C THR A 93 -23.68 14.75 13.69
N ASP A 94 -22.55 14.63 13.00
CA ASP A 94 -22.10 13.36 12.45
C ASP A 94 -21.45 12.49 13.54
N ILE A 95 -22.14 11.41 13.92
CA ILE A 95 -21.64 10.42 14.88
C ILE A 95 -20.42 9.64 14.35
N PHE A 96 -20.17 9.69 13.04
CA PHE A 96 -19.02 9.06 12.39
C PHE A 96 -17.95 10.07 11.96
N SER A 97 -17.96 11.28 12.51
CA SER A 97 -16.96 12.32 12.18
C SER A 97 -15.50 11.90 12.39
N GLN A 98 -15.25 10.93 13.28
CA GLN A 98 -13.91 10.36 13.51
C GLN A 98 -13.58 9.18 12.57
N LEU A 99 -14.58 8.63 11.89
CA LEU A 99 -14.41 7.48 11.01
C LEU A 99 -13.69 7.93 9.73
N VAL A 100 -12.54 7.30 9.46
CA VAL A 100 -11.78 7.58 8.25
C VAL A 100 -12.53 6.97 7.05
N PRO A 101 -12.75 7.74 5.96
CA PRO A 101 -13.40 7.21 4.77
C PRO A 101 -12.67 5.97 4.21
N VAL A 102 -13.44 4.98 3.74
CA VAL A 102 -12.88 3.73 3.20
C VAL A 102 -11.88 3.99 2.08
N ALA A 103 -12.15 4.97 1.21
CA ALA A 103 -11.25 5.37 0.14
C ALA A 103 -9.88 5.85 0.67
N VAL A 104 -9.85 6.55 1.80
CA VAL A 104 -8.60 7.00 2.44
C VAL A 104 -7.85 5.81 3.04
N ASN A 105 -8.54 4.89 3.72
CA ASN A 105 -7.90 3.68 4.27
C ASN A 105 -7.32 2.78 3.18
N GLN A 106 -8.06 2.56 2.09
CA GLN A 106 -7.57 1.81 0.93
C GLN A 106 -6.36 2.51 0.30
N ALA A 107 -6.40 3.85 0.23
CA ALA A 107 -5.29 4.62 -0.31
C ALA A 107 -4.03 4.54 0.57
N GLN A 108 -4.18 4.57 1.90
CA GLN A 108 -3.06 4.38 2.81
C GLN A 108 -2.46 2.97 2.70
N ALA A 109 -3.29 1.93 2.63
CA ALA A 109 -2.80 0.56 2.48
C ALA A 109 -2.05 0.36 1.15
N ALA A 110 -2.55 0.96 0.06
CA ALA A 110 -1.87 0.92 -1.24
C ALA A 110 -0.55 1.70 -1.23
N CYS A 111 -0.52 2.88 -0.58
CA CYS A 111 0.70 3.67 -0.39
C CYS A 111 1.76 2.89 0.39
N GLU A 112 1.38 2.26 1.49
CA GLU A 112 2.29 1.45 2.31
C GLU A 112 2.84 0.27 1.51
N GLY A 113 1.99 -0.42 0.74
CA GLY A 113 2.42 -1.51 -0.15
C GLY A 113 3.49 -1.07 -1.15
N ARG A 114 3.29 0.07 -1.83
CA ARG A 114 4.30 0.61 -2.77
C ARG A 114 5.57 1.07 -2.08
N LYS A 115 5.46 1.71 -0.93
CA LYS A 115 6.62 2.09 -0.11
C LYS A 115 7.45 0.86 0.23
N THR A 116 6.81 -0.20 0.74
CA THR A 116 7.46 -1.46 1.07
C THR A 116 8.14 -2.09 -0.15
N GLU A 117 7.49 -2.08 -1.31
CA GLU A 117 8.07 -2.60 -2.55
C GLU A 117 9.35 -1.84 -2.95
N ILE A 118 9.30 -0.51 -2.98
CA ILE A 118 10.45 0.34 -3.34
C ILE A 118 11.58 0.17 -2.33
N VAL A 119 11.27 0.27 -1.03
CA VAL A 119 12.26 0.10 0.06
C VAL A 119 12.93 -1.27 -0.02
N ASN A 120 12.16 -2.34 -0.20
CA ASN A 120 12.72 -3.68 -0.32
C ASN A 120 13.61 -3.81 -1.56
N GLY A 121 13.22 -3.20 -2.68
CA GLY A 121 14.02 -3.18 -3.90
C GLY A 121 15.39 -2.51 -3.71
N GLU A 122 15.45 -1.39 -2.98
CA GLU A 122 16.72 -0.72 -2.65
C GLU A 122 17.57 -1.53 -1.66
N ILE A 123 16.95 -2.10 -0.62
CA ILE A 123 17.65 -2.94 0.36
C ILE A 123 18.27 -4.17 -0.30
N VAL A 124 17.53 -4.84 -1.20
CA VAL A 124 18.04 -5.99 -1.95
C VAL A 124 19.25 -5.58 -2.78
N ARG A 125 19.17 -4.45 -3.51
CA ARG A 125 20.31 -3.92 -4.29
C ARG A 125 21.54 -3.66 -3.43
N LEU A 126 21.38 -3.03 -2.27
CA LEU A 126 22.49 -2.78 -1.34
C LEU A 126 23.13 -4.07 -0.82
N ARG A 127 22.31 -5.06 -0.46
CA ARG A 127 22.78 -6.35 0.05
C ARG A 127 23.50 -7.15 -1.02
N GLU A 128 22.94 -7.25 -2.22
CA GLU A 128 23.57 -7.94 -3.36
C GLU A 128 24.93 -7.33 -3.70
N ALA A 129 25.02 -6.00 -3.77
CA ALA A 129 26.26 -5.31 -4.04
C ALA A 129 27.32 -5.55 -2.95
N THR A 130 26.91 -5.56 -1.69
CA THR A 130 27.78 -5.84 -0.55
C THR A 130 28.26 -7.29 -0.54
N THR A 131 27.37 -8.25 -0.85
CA THR A 131 27.73 -9.65 -1.03
C THR A 131 28.73 -9.83 -2.18
N ALA A 132 28.52 -9.16 -3.31
CA ALA A 132 29.43 -9.19 -4.45
C ALA A 132 30.82 -8.63 -4.10
N MET A 133 30.87 -7.50 -3.37
CA MET A 133 32.14 -6.93 -2.89
C MET A 133 32.88 -7.88 -1.95
N ASN A 134 32.18 -8.46 -0.97
CA ASN A 134 32.76 -9.44 -0.04
C ASN A 134 33.26 -10.70 -0.77
N GLY A 135 32.53 -11.17 -1.79
CA GLY A 135 32.95 -12.28 -2.65
C GLY A 135 34.24 -11.97 -3.40
N LEU A 136 34.36 -10.76 -3.97
CA LEU A 136 35.58 -10.29 -4.64
C LEU A 136 36.76 -10.22 -3.67
N LEU A 137 36.61 -9.56 -2.52
CA LEU A 137 37.68 -9.45 -1.52
C LEU A 137 38.15 -10.83 -1.05
N SER A 138 37.21 -11.75 -0.81
CA SER A 138 37.52 -13.14 -0.46
C SER A 138 38.29 -13.84 -1.57
N SER A 139 37.91 -13.67 -2.85
CA SER A 139 38.60 -14.28 -3.99
C SER A 139 40.06 -13.80 -4.13
N LEU A 140 40.33 -12.56 -3.76
CA LEU A 140 41.67 -11.94 -3.77
C LEU A 140 42.44 -12.13 -2.46
N ASN A 141 41.88 -12.86 -1.49
CA ASN A 141 42.43 -13.03 -0.14
C ASN A 141 42.74 -11.69 0.58
N LEU A 142 41.99 -10.63 0.28
CA LEU A 142 42.08 -9.34 0.93
C LEU A 142 41.10 -9.25 2.11
N PRO A 143 41.46 -8.58 3.23
CA PRO A 143 42.73 -7.89 3.54
C PRO A 143 43.89 -8.83 3.95
N ALA A 144 43.67 -10.13 4.11
CA ALA A 144 44.63 -11.03 4.75
C ALA A 144 46.02 -11.09 4.06
N ILE A 145 46.08 -10.93 2.74
CA ILE A 145 47.33 -11.01 1.95
C ILE A 145 48.27 -9.81 2.15
N ILE A 146 47.77 -8.65 2.60
CA ILE A 146 48.56 -7.42 2.80
C ILE A 146 48.85 -7.11 4.28
N GLU A 147 48.28 -7.87 5.21
CA GLU A 147 48.48 -7.68 6.64
C GLU A 147 49.78 -8.32 7.12
N VAL A 148 50.60 -7.55 7.84
CA VAL A 148 51.87 -8.02 8.40
C VAL A 148 51.61 -8.76 9.70
N THR A 149 51.92 -10.05 9.73
CA THR A 149 52.10 -10.77 10.98
C THR A 149 53.52 -10.45 11.47
N ALA A 150 53.64 -9.69 12.56
CA ALA A 150 54.94 -9.44 13.20
C ALA A 150 55.66 -10.79 13.45
N SER A 151 56.97 -10.81 13.18
CA SER A 151 57.85 -11.98 13.19
C SER A 151 57.47 -13.04 14.24
N GLY A 152 56.94 -14.18 13.77
CA GLY A 152 56.61 -15.34 14.60
C GLY A 152 55.18 -15.33 15.15
N ALA A 153 54.26 -16.00 14.44
CA ALA A 153 53.00 -16.54 14.96
C ALA A 153 51.98 -15.57 15.60
N SER A 154 51.69 -14.43 14.96
CA SER A 154 50.43 -13.70 15.22
C SER A 154 49.52 -13.83 14.00
N LEU A 155 48.24 -14.14 14.20
CA LEU A 155 47.21 -14.11 13.17
C LEU A 155 47.14 -12.73 12.48
N PRO A 156 46.67 -12.64 11.22
CA PRO A 156 46.31 -11.36 10.60
C PRO A 156 45.28 -10.61 11.46
N PRO A 157 45.48 -9.31 11.74
CA PRO A 157 44.57 -8.51 12.57
C PRO A 157 43.10 -8.58 12.14
N SER A 158 42.80 -8.53 10.84
CA SER A 158 41.42 -8.62 10.33
C SER A 158 40.77 -9.98 10.61
N LEU A 159 41.55 -11.07 10.56
CA LEU A 159 41.06 -12.41 10.87
C LEU A 159 40.83 -12.55 12.37
N GLN A 160 41.72 -11.97 13.18
CA GLN A 160 41.57 -11.93 14.64
C GLN A 160 40.36 -11.10 15.07
N GLU A 161 40.11 -9.95 14.44
CA GLU A 161 38.93 -9.12 14.68
C GLU A 161 37.64 -9.85 14.31
N LYS A 162 37.58 -10.47 13.13
CA LYS A 162 36.44 -11.30 12.70
C LYS A 162 36.20 -12.50 13.64
N ALA A 163 37.27 -13.19 14.06
CA ALA A 163 37.17 -14.26 15.04
C ALA A 163 36.66 -13.74 16.40
N SER A 164 37.11 -12.56 16.83
CA SER A 164 36.58 -11.90 18.04
C SER A 164 35.10 -11.60 17.92
N ALA A 165 34.67 -10.99 16.81
CA ALA A 165 33.27 -10.68 16.56
C ALA A 165 32.38 -11.94 16.51
N VAL A 166 32.89 -13.05 15.96
CA VAL A 166 32.19 -14.35 15.98
C VAL A 166 32.05 -14.88 17.41
N ARG A 167 33.10 -14.79 18.24
CA ARG A 167 33.06 -15.21 19.65
C ARG A 167 32.13 -14.35 20.50
N GLU A 168 32.15 -13.04 20.32
CA GLU A 168 31.26 -12.10 21.00
C GLU A 168 29.78 -12.39 20.68
N LYS A 169 29.49 -12.86 19.46
CA LYS A 169 28.16 -13.29 19.03
C LYS A 169 27.78 -14.72 19.48
N GLY A 170 28.59 -15.34 20.34
CA GLY A 170 28.35 -16.66 20.93
C GLY A 170 28.94 -17.85 20.14
N GLY A 171 29.70 -17.59 19.08
CA GLY A 171 30.41 -18.60 18.31
C GLY A 171 29.52 -19.67 17.67
N ILE A 172 30.11 -20.83 17.38
CA ILE A 172 29.41 -21.95 16.75
C ILE A 172 28.30 -22.54 17.64
N GLU A 173 28.44 -22.52 18.96
CA GLU A 173 27.44 -23.08 19.88
C GLU A 173 26.11 -22.32 19.83
N HIS A 174 26.17 -20.99 19.69
CA HIS A 174 24.95 -20.19 19.53
C HIS A 174 24.21 -20.51 18.22
N LEU A 175 24.94 -20.71 17.12
CA LEU A 175 24.37 -21.15 15.84
C LEU A 175 23.79 -22.56 15.91
N LYS A 176 24.48 -23.50 16.56
CA LYS A 176 23.95 -24.85 16.82
C LYS A 176 22.63 -24.78 17.59
N GLY A 177 22.58 -23.97 18.65
CA GLY A 177 21.36 -23.75 19.42
C GLY A 177 20.18 -23.23 18.59
N PHE A 178 20.41 -22.33 17.63
CA PHE A 178 19.34 -21.90 16.71
C PHE A 178 18.88 -23.05 15.79
N ILE A 179 19.81 -23.81 15.23
CA ILE A 179 19.51 -24.92 14.31
C ILE A 179 18.74 -26.05 15.04
N GLU A 180 19.08 -26.31 16.29
CA GLU A 180 18.39 -27.30 17.13
C GLU A 180 16.97 -26.87 17.50
N ARG A 181 16.72 -25.56 17.67
CA ARG A 181 15.38 -25.01 17.95
C ARG A 181 14.46 -24.92 16.74
N LEU A 182 14.99 -24.84 15.52
CA LEU A 182 14.17 -24.78 14.29
C LEU A 182 13.14 -25.92 14.18
N PRO A 183 13.50 -27.22 14.32
CA PRO A 183 12.53 -28.30 14.27
C PRO A 183 11.46 -28.23 15.37
N GLU A 184 11.80 -27.73 16.57
CA GLU A 184 10.83 -27.54 17.65
C GLU A 184 9.79 -26.46 17.28
N LEU A 185 10.24 -25.31 16.79
CA LEU A 185 9.36 -24.21 16.35
C LEU A 185 8.48 -24.64 15.17
N PHE A 186 9.05 -25.39 14.23
CA PHE A 186 8.31 -25.98 13.11
C PHE A 186 7.20 -26.92 13.61
N THR A 187 7.55 -27.86 14.48
CA THR A 187 6.63 -28.87 15.02
C THR A 187 5.48 -28.19 15.77
N ARG A 188 5.80 -27.21 16.62
CA ARG A 188 4.79 -26.43 17.34
C ARG A 188 3.80 -25.73 16.40
N ASN A 189 4.28 -25.06 15.35
CA ASN A 189 3.40 -24.37 14.40
C ASN A 189 2.53 -25.35 13.62
N LYS A 190 3.10 -26.50 13.24
CA LYS A 190 2.37 -27.58 12.58
C LYS A 190 1.28 -28.16 13.47
N GLU A 191 1.59 -28.46 14.73
CA GLU A 191 0.62 -28.98 15.70
C GLU A 191 -0.54 -28.03 15.93
N ILE A 192 -0.29 -26.71 16.03
CA ILE A 192 -1.34 -25.70 16.16
C ILE A 192 -2.28 -25.73 14.94
N LEU A 193 -1.73 -25.86 13.73
CA LEU A 193 -2.51 -25.91 12.50
C LEU A 193 -3.30 -27.21 12.39
N ASP A 194 -2.65 -28.35 12.65
CA ASP A 194 -3.27 -29.67 12.59
C ASP A 194 -4.41 -29.79 13.62
N GLU A 195 -4.24 -29.23 14.82
CA GLU A 195 -5.27 -29.16 15.85
C GLU A 195 -6.45 -28.27 15.43
N ALA A 196 -6.19 -27.14 14.78
CA ALA A 196 -7.24 -26.29 14.22
C ALA A 196 -8.08 -27.03 13.16
N PHE A 197 -7.43 -27.81 12.29
CA PHE A 197 -8.12 -28.67 11.32
C PHE A 197 -8.91 -29.79 12.00
N ARG A 198 -8.33 -30.45 13.01
CA ARG A 198 -9.00 -31.48 13.80
C ARG A 198 -10.30 -30.96 14.42
N MET A 199 -10.27 -29.79 15.07
CA MET A 199 -11.47 -29.17 15.64
C MET A 199 -12.55 -28.89 14.59
N MET A 200 -12.17 -28.43 13.40
CA MET A 200 -13.11 -28.18 12.30
C MET A 200 -13.69 -29.47 11.71
N ASP A 201 -12.93 -30.56 11.68
CA ASP A 201 -13.38 -31.85 11.19
C ASP A 201 -14.29 -32.55 12.20
N GLU A 202 -13.99 -32.48 13.49
CA GLU A 202 -14.84 -33.03 14.56
C GLU A 202 -16.22 -32.34 14.61
N GLU A 203 -16.25 -31.01 14.50
CA GLU A 203 -17.52 -30.28 14.46
C GLU A 203 -18.30 -30.59 13.18
N ARG A 204 -17.62 -30.69 12.02
CA ARG A 204 -18.24 -31.09 10.75
C ARG A 204 -18.85 -32.48 10.84
N ASP A 205 -18.15 -33.44 11.42
CA ASP A 205 -18.60 -34.83 11.48
C ASP A 205 -19.78 -34.97 12.45
N SER A 206 -19.74 -34.25 13.58
CA SER A 206 -20.88 -34.11 14.50
C SER A 206 -22.09 -33.46 13.81
N ASP A 207 -21.90 -32.38 13.05
CA ASP A 207 -22.95 -31.74 12.27
C ASP A 207 -23.59 -32.67 11.25
N ASN A 208 -22.76 -33.43 10.53
CA ASN A 208 -23.22 -34.39 9.53
C ASN A 208 -24.00 -35.54 10.19
N GLN A 209 -23.55 -36.02 11.34
CA GLN A 209 -24.24 -37.05 12.11
C GLN A 209 -25.61 -36.57 12.60
N LEU A 210 -25.68 -35.37 13.18
CA LEU A 210 -26.93 -34.78 13.66
C LEU A 210 -27.89 -34.47 12.50
N ARG A 211 -27.38 -33.98 11.37
CA ARG A 211 -28.18 -33.75 10.17
C ARG A 211 -28.77 -35.06 9.63
N ALA A 212 -27.99 -36.14 9.61
CA ALA A 212 -28.47 -37.46 9.19
C ALA A 212 -29.56 -38.02 10.11
N GLN A 213 -29.43 -37.82 11.43
CA GLN A 213 -30.39 -38.29 12.43
C GLN A 213 -31.68 -37.47 12.46
N PHE A 214 -31.57 -36.14 12.44
CA PHE A 214 -32.69 -35.24 12.72
C PHE A 214 -33.31 -34.62 11.46
N LYS A 215 -32.68 -34.75 10.29
CA LYS A 215 -33.17 -34.32 8.97
C LYS A 215 -33.85 -32.95 9.01
N ASP A 216 -35.17 -32.91 8.86
CA ASP A 216 -35.97 -31.68 8.78
C ASP A 216 -35.98 -30.86 10.08
N ARG A 217 -35.54 -31.44 11.22
CA ARG A 217 -35.36 -30.72 12.49
C ARG A 217 -33.98 -30.06 12.63
N TRP A 218 -33.03 -30.36 11.73
CA TRP A 218 -31.66 -29.83 11.77
C TRP A 218 -31.38 -28.93 10.56
N THR A 219 -31.91 -27.71 10.61
CA THR A 219 -31.95 -26.76 9.48
C THR A 219 -30.81 -25.72 9.49
N ARG A 220 -29.84 -25.85 10.41
CA ARG A 220 -28.69 -24.95 10.46
C ARG A 220 -27.79 -25.09 9.23
N THR A 221 -27.12 -23.99 8.87
CA THR A 221 -26.11 -23.98 7.79
C THR A 221 -25.08 -25.09 8.02
N PRO A 222 -24.75 -25.91 7.00
CA PRO A 222 -23.73 -26.93 7.11
C PRO A 222 -22.41 -26.38 7.59
N SER A 223 -21.82 -27.05 8.57
CA SER A 223 -20.53 -26.68 9.16
C SER A 223 -19.42 -26.59 8.13
N ASP A 224 -19.44 -27.45 7.12
CA ASP A 224 -18.47 -27.41 6.03
C ASP A 224 -18.51 -26.09 5.25
N LYS A 225 -19.72 -25.55 5.02
CA LYS A 225 -19.91 -24.25 4.36
C LYS A 225 -19.49 -23.09 5.26
N LEU A 226 -19.74 -23.19 6.57
CA LEU A 226 -19.36 -22.17 7.55
C LEU A 226 -17.83 -22.11 7.74
N ALA A 227 -17.17 -23.27 7.74
CA ALA A 227 -15.73 -23.41 7.92
C ALA A 227 -14.90 -23.21 6.65
N ALA A 228 -15.53 -23.05 5.47
CA ALA A 228 -14.84 -22.98 4.18
C ALA A 228 -13.74 -21.91 4.13
N THR A 229 -14.00 -20.70 4.63
CA THR A 229 -13.01 -19.61 4.66
C THR A 229 -11.84 -19.92 5.60
N PHE A 230 -12.10 -20.56 6.74
CA PHE A 230 -11.06 -20.97 7.68
C PHE A 230 -10.19 -22.09 7.10
N ARG A 231 -10.79 -23.10 6.45
CA ARG A 231 -10.05 -24.15 5.73
C ARG A 231 -9.19 -23.58 4.61
N ALA A 232 -9.72 -22.66 3.81
CA ALA A 232 -8.96 -21.99 2.75
C ALA A 232 -7.76 -21.19 3.30
N ASN A 233 -7.91 -20.55 4.46
CA ASN A 233 -6.79 -19.88 5.13
C ASN A 233 -5.80 -20.88 5.74
N GLY A 234 -6.29 -21.98 6.32
CA GLY A 234 -5.45 -23.07 6.84
C GLY A 234 -4.56 -23.69 5.76
N GLU A 235 -5.10 -23.89 4.56
CA GLU A 235 -4.33 -24.42 3.42
C GLU A 235 -3.20 -23.46 2.99
N LYS A 236 -3.45 -22.14 3.03
CA LYS A 236 -2.39 -21.14 2.79
C LYS A 236 -1.26 -21.26 3.81
N TYR A 237 -1.61 -21.44 5.10
CA TYR A 237 -0.60 -21.63 6.14
C TYR A 237 0.18 -22.93 5.95
N ARG A 238 -0.47 -23.99 5.49
CA ARG A 238 0.17 -25.26 5.19
C ARG A 238 1.23 -25.11 4.08
N ILE A 239 0.89 -24.41 3.00
CA ILE A 239 1.85 -24.08 1.93
C ILE A 239 3.03 -23.28 2.47
N ILE A 240 2.81 -22.32 3.38
CA ILE A 240 3.88 -21.53 4.00
C ILE A 240 4.79 -22.43 4.86
N ILE A 241 4.23 -23.35 5.64
CA ILE A 241 4.98 -24.32 6.45
C ILE A 241 5.81 -25.26 5.57
N ASP A 242 5.24 -25.74 4.45
CA ASP A 242 5.95 -26.61 3.51
C ASP A 242 7.12 -25.87 2.84
N ASN A 243 6.92 -24.61 2.45
CA ASN A 243 7.98 -23.75 1.93
C ASN A 243 9.08 -23.48 2.96
N ALA A 244 8.71 -23.28 4.23
CA ALA A 244 9.66 -23.10 5.32
C ALA A 244 10.54 -24.36 5.52
N THR A 245 9.98 -25.56 5.32
CA THR A 245 10.74 -26.81 5.39
C THR A 245 11.87 -26.86 4.35
N ALA A 246 11.60 -26.40 3.13
CA ALA A 246 12.62 -26.33 2.08
C ALA A 246 13.71 -25.31 2.41
N ALA A 247 13.34 -24.15 2.97
CA ALA A 247 14.30 -23.13 3.42
C ALA A 247 15.17 -23.63 4.59
N ASP A 248 14.59 -24.30 5.58
CA ASP A 248 15.31 -24.90 6.70
C ASP A 248 16.33 -25.94 6.23
N LYS A 249 15.96 -26.76 5.24
CA LYS A 249 16.88 -27.72 4.63
C LYS A 249 18.08 -27.01 4.01
N GLN A 250 17.86 -25.94 3.23
CA GLN A 250 18.96 -25.16 2.64
C GLN A 250 19.87 -24.54 3.71
N ILE A 251 19.30 -24.05 4.81
CA ILE A 251 20.07 -23.49 5.94
C ILE A 251 20.93 -24.58 6.59
N ARG A 252 20.39 -25.78 6.83
CA ARG A 252 21.14 -26.90 7.40
C ARG A 252 22.28 -27.35 6.49
N GLU A 253 22.04 -27.45 5.19
CA GLU A 253 23.08 -27.81 4.21
C GLU A 253 24.19 -26.76 4.17
N LYS A 254 23.86 -25.46 4.13
CA LYS A 254 24.84 -24.37 4.21
C LYS A 254 25.61 -24.37 5.51
N PHE A 255 24.95 -24.60 6.65
CA PHE A 255 25.62 -24.70 7.93
C PHE A 255 26.58 -25.89 7.96
N ALA A 256 26.18 -27.06 7.50
CA ALA A 256 27.03 -28.24 7.44
C ALA A 256 28.28 -28.01 6.57
N ALA A 257 28.13 -27.36 5.41
CA ALA A 257 29.23 -27.04 4.51
C ALA A 257 30.25 -26.06 5.13
N HIS A 258 29.79 -25.09 5.93
CA HIS A 258 30.66 -24.06 6.52
C HIS A 258 31.00 -24.29 8.00
N ARG A 259 30.50 -25.37 8.61
CA ARG A 259 30.62 -25.67 10.04
C ARG A 259 32.06 -25.60 10.54
N ARG A 260 32.98 -26.30 9.86
CA ARG A 260 34.38 -26.37 10.25
C ARG A 260 35.06 -25.00 10.28
N GLY A 261 34.78 -24.14 9.29
CA GLY A 261 35.34 -22.79 9.25
C GLY A 261 34.86 -21.92 10.41
N ILE A 262 33.58 -22.01 10.74
CA ILE A 262 32.99 -21.28 11.88
C ILE A 262 33.53 -21.81 13.21
N GLU A 263 33.73 -23.13 13.31
CA GLU A 263 34.31 -23.78 14.50
C GLU A 263 35.72 -23.26 14.76
N LEU A 264 36.57 -23.22 13.73
CA LEU A 264 37.92 -22.64 13.82
C LEU A 264 37.88 -21.17 14.28
N LEU A 265 37.04 -20.34 13.67
CA LEU A 265 36.87 -18.93 14.05
C LEU A 265 36.32 -18.74 15.48
N SER A 266 35.67 -19.75 16.04
CA SER A 266 35.13 -19.72 17.40
C SER A 266 36.18 -20.09 18.47
N MET A 267 37.35 -20.59 18.09
CA MET A 267 38.40 -21.01 19.02
C MET A 267 39.11 -19.82 19.70
N ALA A 268 39.85 -20.10 20.77
CA ALA A 268 40.75 -19.11 21.36
C ALA A 268 41.84 -18.69 20.35
N ALA A 269 42.32 -17.44 20.43
CA ALA A 269 43.27 -16.89 19.46
C ALA A 269 44.53 -17.75 19.34
N ASP A 270 45.05 -18.26 20.46
CA ASP A 270 46.24 -19.11 20.52
C ASP A 270 46.04 -20.48 19.88
N GLN A 271 44.80 -21.00 19.89
CA GLN A 271 44.47 -22.28 19.27
C GLN A 271 44.26 -22.11 17.76
N LEU A 272 43.57 -21.04 17.36
CA LEU A 272 43.39 -20.69 15.96
C LEU A 272 44.75 -20.45 15.27
N ALA A 273 45.72 -19.83 15.96
CA ALA A 273 47.06 -19.60 15.43
C ALA A 273 47.83 -20.89 15.11
N LYS A 274 47.54 -21.98 15.84
CA LYS A 274 48.18 -23.30 15.64
C LYS A 274 47.59 -24.08 14.47
N GLU A 275 46.32 -23.85 14.16
CA GLU A 275 45.60 -24.49 13.05
C GLU A 275 45.93 -23.86 11.69
N ILE A 276 46.54 -22.65 11.67
CA ILE A 276 46.96 -21.98 10.44
C ILE A 276 48.41 -22.33 10.12
N PRO A 277 48.72 -22.90 8.94
CA PRO A 277 50.09 -23.16 8.51
C PRO A 277 50.91 -21.86 8.49
N SER A 278 52.09 -21.86 9.13
CA SER A 278 52.99 -20.72 9.07
C SER A 278 53.55 -20.56 7.65
N ALA A 279 53.22 -19.47 6.98
CA ALA A 279 53.84 -19.10 5.71
C ALA A 279 55.32 -18.75 5.94
N GLY A 280 56.20 -19.23 5.06
CA GLY A 280 57.64 -18.97 5.12
C GLY A 280 58.00 -17.48 5.03
N SER A 281 59.21 -17.16 5.45
CA SER A 281 59.81 -15.84 5.73
C SER A 281 59.74 -14.76 4.63
N ASN A 282 59.19 -15.04 3.45
CA ASN A 282 59.17 -14.13 2.30
C ASN A 282 58.01 -13.11 2.33
N ALA A 283 57.03 -13.28 3.22
CA ALA A 283 55.87 -12.37 3.32
C ALA A 283 56.22 -10.98 3.88
N ASN A 284 57.29 -10.84 4.67
CA ASN A 284 57.63 -9.61 5.38
C ASN A 284 58.24 -8.50 4.51
N GLN A 285 58.70 -8.78 3.30
CA GLN A 285 59.20 -7.74 2.37
C GLN A 285 58.12 -7.17 1.46
N ALA A 286 57.06 -7.93 1.15
CA ALA A 286 55.97 -7.50 0.28
C ALA A 286 55.03 -6.46 0.91
N SER A 287 54.90 -6.46 2.22
CA SER A 287 53.87 -5.71 2.95
C SER A 287 54.16 -4.21 3.16
N ASN A 288 55.40 -3.78 2.91
CA ASN A 288 55.85 -2.38 2.93
C ASN A 288 55.90 -1.75 1.53
N SER A 289 55.44 -2.45 0.49
CA SER A 289 55.32 -1.90 -0.86
C SER A 289 54.29 -0.76 -0.91
N SER A 290 54.52 0.23 -1.76
CA SER A 290 53.58 1.33 -2.00
C SER A 290 52.22 0.84 -2.50
N TYR A 291 52.17 -0.31 -3.20
CA TYR A 291 50.93 -0.94 -3.62
C TYR A 291 50.17 -1.60 -2.45
N ALA A 292 50.88 -2.10 -1.43
CA ALA A 292 50.26 -2.58 -0.21
C ALA A 292 49.62 -1.44 0.60
N GLN A 293 50.26 -0.26 0.65
CA GLN A 293 49.68 0.94 1.26
C GLN A 293 48.43 1.40 0.51
N LYS A 294 48.51 1.47 -0.83
CA LYS A 294 47.36 1.81 -1.69
C LYS A 294 46.19 0.82 -1.52
N LEU A 295 46.46 -0.47 -1.39
CA LEU A 295 45.43 -1.48 -1.11
C LEU A 295 44.78 -1.27 0.26
N ARG A 296 45.54 -0.88 1.30
CA ARG A 296 44.96 -0.56 2.62
C ARG A 296 44.00 0.63 2.56
N GLU A 297 44.39 1.71 1.89
CA GLU A 297 43.53 2.88 1.68
C GLU A 297 42.22 2.51 0.95
N LEU A 298 42.33 1.68 -0.10
CA LEU A 298 41.15 1.21 -0.85
C LEU A 298 40.25 0.31 0.01
N LEU A 299 40.80 -0.52 0.88
CA LEU A 299 40.01 -1.38 1.78
C LEU A 299 39.34 -0.58 2.89
N GLU A 300 39.99 0.45 3.41
CA GLU A 300 39.36 1.39 4.34
C GLU A 300 38.16 2.10 3.69
N ALA A 301 38.32 2.57 2.44
CA ALA A 301 37.22 3.15 1.68
C ALA A 301 36.06 2.15 1.45
N VAL A 302 36.36 0.87 1.22
CA VAL A 302 35.34 -0.18 1.14
C VAL A 302 34.61 -0.38 2.46
N GLU A 303 35.31 -0.33 3.59
CA GLU A 303 34.68 -0.49 4.90
C GLU A 303 33.82 0.72 5.26
N THR A 304 34.28 1.95 5.00
CA THR A 304 33.45 3.17 5.11
C THR A 304 32.17 3.03 4.28
N MET A 305 32.28 2.59 3.03
CA MET A 305 31.12 2.38 2.17
C MET A 305 30.14 1.34 2.73
N LYS A 306 30.61 0.26 3.37
CA LYS A 306 29.70 -0.72 4.00
C LYS A 306 28.95 -0.12 5.19
N VAL A 307 29.62 0.64 6.04
CA VAL A 307 28.99 1.32 7.17
C VAL A 307 27.95 2.34 6.68
N GLU A 308 28.27 3.10 5.62
CA GLU A 308 27.31 3.99 4.96
C GLU A 308 26.06 3.21 4.50
N ARG A 309 26.23 2.03 3.89
CA ARG A 309 25.10 1.18 3.47
C ARG A 309 24.25 0.67 4.61
N GLU A 310 24.85 0.33 5.76
CA GLU A 310 24.10 -0.06 6.95
C GLU A 310 23.26 1.10 7.49
N CYS A 311 23.79 2.32 7.46
CA CYS A 311 23.04 3.54 7.80
C CYS A 311 21.86 3.76 6.85
N ILE A 312 22.11 3.70 5.54
CA ILE A 312 21.08 3.84 4.50
C ILE A 312 20.00 2.75 4.65
N GLU A 313 20.38 1.49 4.88
CA GLU A 313 19.44 0.39 5.10
C GLU A 313 18.57 0.63 6.36
N SER A 314 19.18 1.16 7.43
CA SER A 314 18.45 1.52 8.66
C SER A 314 17.47 2.67 8.44
N GLU A 315 17.88 3.72 7.73
CA GLU A 315 17.02 4.85 7.40
C GLU A 315 15.86 4.44 6.49
N LEU A 316 16.12 3.62 5.48
CA LEU A 316 15.09 3.06 4.59
C LEU A 316 14.06 2.23 5.36
N LYS A 317 14.47 1.45 6.37
CA LYS A 317 13.56 0.62 7.18
C LYS A 317 12.73 1.41 8.19
N THR A 318 13.30 2.45 8.77
CA THR A 318 12.62 3.28 9.78
C THR A 318 11.72 4.33 9.16
N LEU A 319 11.73 4.45 7.83
CA LEU A 319 10.96 5.43 7.10
C LEU A 319 9.44 5.23 7.23
N THR A 320 8.78 6.27 7.71
CA THR A 320 7.32 6.35 7.81
C THR A 320 6.80 7.47 6.91
N ILE A 321 5.73 7.18 6.18
CA ILE A 321 5.09 8.14 5.29
C ILE A 321 3.60 8.12 5.64
N ASP A 322 3.12 9.19 6.28
CA ASP A 322 1.69 9.36 6.54
C ASP A 322 1.08 10.36 5.56
N LEU A 323 0.24 9.83 4.66
CA LEU A 323 -0.48 10.62 3.66
C LEU A 323 -1.97 10.80 4.01
N LYS A 324 -2.39 10.51 5.24
CA LYS A 324 -3.80 10.55 5.67
C LYS A 324 -4.47 11.89 5.33
N GLU A 325 -3.91 12.98 5.82
CA GLU A 325 -4.48 14.33 5.64
C GLU A 325 -4.52 14.74 4.17
N ARG A 326 -3.55 14.26 3.40
CA ARG A 326 -3.43 14.56 1.98
C ARG A 326 -4.48 13.83 1.16
N PHE A 327 -4.72 12.55 1.46
CA PHE A 327 -5.82 11.79 0.86
C PHE A 327 -7.19 12.32 1.28
N GLN A 328 -7.36 12.74 2.54
CA GLN A 328 -8.59 13.39 2.99
C GLN A 328 -8.84 14.71 2.24
N THR A 329 -7.81 15.52 2.05
CA THR A 329 -7.90 16.78 1.31
C THR A 329 -8.22 16.54 -0.17
N ALA A 330 -7.61 15.55 -0.80
CA ALA A 330 -7.90 15.16 -2.18
C ALA A 330 -9.36 14.69 -2.32
N LEU A 331 -9.83 13.84 -1.40
CA LEU A 331 -11.21 13.36 -1.39
C LEU A 331 -12.22 14.52 -1.20
N ALA A 332 -11.92 15.47 -0.31
CA ALA A 332 -12.79 16.61 -0.04
C ALA A 332 -12.87 17.61 -1.21
N LYS A 333 -11.77 17.80 -1.96
CA LYS A 333 -11.71 18.77 -3.07
C LYS A 333 -12.14 18.20 -4.41
N GLU A 334 -11.68 16.98 -4.73
CA GLU A 334 -11.81 16.38 -6.05
C GLU A 334 -12.90 15.29 -6.10
N GLY A 335 -13.40 14.85 -4.94
CA GLY A 335 -14.41 13.79 -4.82
C GLY A 335 -13.86 12.38 -5.10
N VAL A 336 -12.63 12.27 -5.62
CA VAL A 336 -11.94 11.02 -5.93
C VAL A 336 -10.48 11.14 -5.47
N ILE A 337 -9.89 10.03 -5.04
CA ILE A 337 -8.48 9.98 -4.64
C ILE A 337 -7.69 9.36 -5.81
N ASN A 338 -6.85 10.17 -6.46
CA ASN A 338 -5.82 9.64 -7.37
C ASN A 338 -4.60 9.18 -6.55
N GLU A 339 -4.79 8.03 -5.90
CA GLU A 339 -3.85 7.47 -4.95
C GLU A 339 -2.46 7.24 -5.56
N ALA A 340 -2.37 6.65 -6.76
CA ALA A 340 -1.09 6.33 -7.37
C ALA A 340 -0.22 7.58 -7.62
N ALA A 341 -0.81 8.66 -8.14
CA ALA A 341 -0.07 9.89 -8.42
C ALA A 341 0.41 10.57 -7.13
N ILE A 342 -0.44 10.64 -6.11
CA ILE A 342 -0.11 11.26 -4.82
C ILE A 342 0.97 10.44 -4.11
N SER A 343 0.79 9.12 -4.04
CA SER A 343 1.74 8.21 -3.40
C SER A 343 3.11 8.26 -4.09
N LEU A 344 3.17 8.12 -5.42
CA LEU A 344 4.46 8.13 -6.13
C LEU A 344 5.21 9.47 -6.00
N SER A 345 4.49 10.59 -6.06
CA SER A 345 5.09 11.91 -5.87
C SER A 345 5.71 12.04 -4.47
N GLU A 346 5.00 11.63 -3.42
CA GLU A 346 5.48 11.80 -2.05
C GLU A 346 6.49 10.76 -1.62
N ILE A 347 6.27 9.50 -1.99
CA ILE A 347 7.28 8.46 -1.83
C ILE A 347 8.56 8.89 -2.54
N GLY A 348 8.48 9.40 -3.78
CA GLY A 348 9.65 9.86 -4.53
C GLY A 348 10.39 11.03 -3.86
N LYS A 349 9.68 11.97 -3.23
CA LYS A 349 10.33 13.08 -2.50
C LYS A 349 11.08 12.61 -1.26
N VAL A 350 10.52 11.64 -0.55
CA VAL A 350 11.06 11.17 0.73
C VAL A 350 12.16 10.12 0.50
N ILE A 351 11.93 9.17 -0.40
CA ILE A 351 12.84 8.07 -0.70
C ILE A 351 13.91 8.48 -1.73
N GLY A 352 13.62 9.45 -2.61
CA GLY A 352 14.52 9.87 -3.69
C GLY A 352 15.96 10.18 -3.26
N PRO A 353 16.19 10.96 -2.19
CA PRO A 353 17.55 11.22 -1.70
C PRO A 353 18.30 9.94 -1.27
N LEU A 354 17.59 8.99 -0.65
CA LEU A 354 18.18 7.70 -0.27
C LEU A 354 18.48 6.84 -1.50
N GLN A 355 17.63 6.88 -2.54
CA GLN A 355 17.90 6.18 -3.80
C GLN A 355 19.11 6.74 -4.52
N GLU A 356 19.30 8.06 -4.48
CA GLU A 356 20.48 8.71 -5.03
C GLU A 356 21.74 8.25 -4.28
N GLN A 357 21.72 8.24 -2.94
CA GLN A 357 22.82 7.71 -2.13
C GLN A 357 23.11 6.23 -2.41
N VAL A 358 22.08 5.40 -2.62
CA VAL A 358 22.24 4.00 -3.05
C VAL A 358 22.96 3.97 -4.41
N GLY A 359 22.51 4.76 -5.39
CA GLY A 359 23.11 4.85 -6.71
C GLY A 359 24.58 5.28 -6.66
N GLU A 360 24.89 6.32 -5.88
CA GLU A 360 26.26 6.79 -5.66
C GLU A 360 27.13 5.72 -5.00
N SER A 361 26.61 5.01 -3.99
CA SER A 361 27.32 3.91 -3.32
C SER A 361 27.64 2.77 -4.28
N LEU A 362 26.75 2.45 -5.21
CA LEU A 362 26.96 1.42 -6.24
C LEU A 362 28.03 1.87 -7.26
N ALA A 363 27.94 3.10 -7.77
CA ALA A 363 28.92 3.65 -8.69
C ALA A 363 30.33 3.76 -8.05
N ARG A 364 30.38 4.15 -6.77
CA ARG A 364 31.63 4.16 -5.99
C ARG A 364 32.20 2.75 -5.86
N GLN A 365 31.38 1.74 -5.62
CA GLN A 365 31.80 0.34 -5.58
C GLN A 365 32.43 -0.10 -6.92
N GLU A 366 31.84 0.23 -8.07
CA GLU A 366 32.43 -0.15 -9.37
C GLU A 366 33.84 0.42 -9.56
N THR A 367 34.04 1.67 -9.15
CA THR A 367 35.34 2.34 -9.18
C THR A 367 36.33 1.65 -8.23
N LEU A 368 35.92 1.40 -6.99
CA LEU A 368 36.74 0.69 -5.99
C LEU A 368 37.11 -0.72 -6.46
N VAL A 369 36.19 -1.46 -7.06
CA VAL A 369 36.45 -2.81 -7.59
C VAL A 369 37.54 -2.77 -8.66
N ARG A 370 37.47 -1.82 -9.59
CA ARG A 370 38.47 -1.66 -10.65
C ARG A 370 39.84 -1.32 -10.06
N ASP A 371 39.87 -0.37 -9.13
CA ASP A 371 41.12 0.12 -8.55
C ASP A 371 41.78 -0.93 -7.65
N ILE A 372 40.98 -1.70 -6.90
CA ILE A 372 41.45 -2.84 -6.09
C ILE A 372 42.04 -3.93 -6.99
N ARG A 373 41.38 -4.29 -8.10
CA ARG A 373 41.90 -5.30 -9.03
C ARG A 373 43.24 -4.87 -9.62
N SER A 374 43.33 -3.63 -10.11
CA SER A 374 44.58 -3.10 -10.67
C SER A 374 45.70 -3.02 -9.63
N ALA A 375 45.40 -2.57 -8.41
CA ALA A 375 46.39 -2.51 -7.33
C ALA A 375 46.81 -3.91 -6.86
N HIS A 376 45.91 -4.89 -6.84
CA HIS A 376 46.20 -6.27 -6.50
C HIS A 376 47.06 -6.97 -7.57
N GLU A 377 46.79 -6.75 -8.85
CA GLU A 377 47.61 -7.25 -9.96
C GLU A 377 49.04 -6.70 -9.88
N ALA A 378 49.20 -5.40 -9.63
CA ALA A 378 50.50 -4.78 -9.44
C ALA A 378 51.22 -5.33 -8.20
N PHE A 379 50.50 -5.49 -7.09
CA PHE A 379 51.04 -6.06 -5.85
C PHE A 379 51.51 -7.50 -6.03
N THR A 380 50.70 -8.37 -6.65
CA THR A 380 51.06 -9.78 -6.89
C THR A 380 52.25 -9.92 -7.86
N ALA A 381 52.34 -9.06 -8.87
CA ALA A 381 53.49 -9.02 -9.78
C ALA A 381 54.80 -8.61 -9.08
N GLU A 382 54.75 -7.68 -8.13
CA GLU A 382 55.93 -7.20 -7.38
C GLU A 382 56.34 -8.16 -6.25
N SER A 383 55.36 -8.69 -5.52
CA SER A 383 55.59 -9.53 -4.34
C SER A 383 55.86 -11.00 -4.68
N GLY A 384 55.48 -11.46 -5.88
CA GLY A 384 55.57 -12.87 -6.28
C GLY A 384 54.65 -13.79 -5.48
N VAL A 385 53.76 -13.24 -4.65
CA VAL A 385 52.79 -13.98 -3.83
C VAL A 385 51.58 -14.29 -4.70
N SER A 386 51.39 -15.57 -5.05
CA SER A 386 50.23 -16.02 -5.81
C SER A 386 49.05 -16.35 -4.88
N THR A 387 47.85 -15.95 -5.29
CA THR A 387 46.57 -16.30 -4.68
C THR A 387 46.17 -17.77 -4.86
N ASP A 388 46.85 -18.53 -5.74
CA ASP A 388 46.50 -19.91 -6.14
C ASP A 388 46.80 -21.00 -5.09
N GLN A 389 47.30 -20.67 -3.89
CA GLN A 389 47.54 -21.69 -2.86
C GLN A 389 46.25 -22.29 -2.27
N ARG A 390 45.05 -21.81 -2.66
CA ARG A 390 43.76 -22.34 -2.20
C ARG A 390 43.41 -23.75 -2.68
N ASP A 391 43.97 -24.23 -3.79
CA ASP A 391 43.58 -25.53 -4.39
C ASP A 391 44.53 -26.70 -4.05
N ARG A 392 45.44 -26.53 -3.10
CA ARG A 392 46.33 -27.60 -2.62
C ARG A 392 46.20 -27.86 -1.12
N THR A 393 44.99 -28.09 -0.60
CA THR A 393 44.74 -28.89 0.62
C THR A 393 43.27 -29.23 0.78
#